data_AF-A0A0D1XSL7-F1
#
_entry.id   AF-A0A0D1XSL7-F1
#
_cell.length_a   1.000
_cell.length_b   1.000
_cell.length_c   1.000
_cell.angle_alpha   90.00
_cell.angle_beta   90.00
_cell.angle_gamma   90.00
#
_symmetry.space_group_name_H-M   'P 1'
#
loop_
_entity.id
_entity.type
_entity.pdbx_description
1 polymer ?
#
loop_
_entity_poly.entity_id
_entity_poly.type
_entity_poly.pdbx_seq_one_letter_code
_entity_poly.pdbx_strand_id
1 'polypeptide(L)'
;MIEHYMKVVSQEYKLLHLHGESAMLTHENPLRWSTSNKDSPAALEISLVFAISSALITRDLDQTMSNFSSRCIEDLQRFITKPENHHGSLDTITSSCTALCGLALCDMIRPSSGQLWDLLGRAWTMFEDLRDQYQSRGIAIDQEFQNLEYTLLKMESMTAIHFRRYSAFCAMYARSAYGTFLAPNPSLEALSVLISLHNEVHRMDHSFQQPDEVLESLIPGPLQVTAFPSTISIDSARLYIALHPLFTASDAFYQPNSGAFPSRLFHIVGNSACTIINHYALLNEETKIICVWMAAEQVLEAGLVWAVYIMSQRQSTSTAFGGSQPVLQLSPSVIMDPIIKVSTLLASFTARWRNGSTYARSWEIFVQMFWGMTF
;
A
#
# COMPACT_ATOMS: atom_id res chain seq x y z
N MET A 1 -7.70 19.62 11.46
CA MET A 1 -6.65 18.59 11.64
C MET A 1 -7.23 17.31 12.21
N ILE A 2 -7.82 17.31 13.41
CA ILE A 2 -8.47 16.12 14.00
C ILE A 2 -9.49 15.49 13.03
N GLU A 3 -10.43 16.28 12.48
CA GLU A 3 -11.39 15.78 11.48
C GLU A 3 -10.72 15.17 10.24
N HIS A 4 -9.62 15.77 9.78
CA HIS A 4 -8.88 15.28 8.62
C HIS A 4 -8.20 13.93 8.94
N TYR A 5 -7.62 13.77 10.13
CA TYR A 5 -7.10 12.50 10.61
C TYR A 5 -8.18 11.43 10.64
N MET A 6 -9.36 11.73 11.22
CA MET A 6 -10.45 10.76 11.30
C MET A 6 -10.92 10.36 9.91
N LYS A 7 -11.05 11.32 8.99
CA LYS A 7 -11.51 11.05 7.62
C LYS A 7 -10.51 10.23 6.78
N VAL A 8 -9.20 10.46 6.94
CA VAL A 8 -8.19 9.93 6.02
C VAL A 8 -7.34 8.83 6.63
N VAL A 9 -6.92 8.99 7.89
CA VAL A 9 -5.92 8.11 8.52
C VAL A 9 -6.57 7.00 9.32
N SER A 10 -7.55 7.33 10.17
CA SER A 10 -8.15 6.37 11.12
C SER A 10 -8.81 5.16 10.44
N GLN A 11 -9.28 5.35 9.20
CA GLN A 11 -9.88 4.29 8.39
C GLN A 11 -8.85 3.25 7.95
N GLU A 12 -7.60 3.66 7.77
CA GLU A 12 -6.51 2.85 7.24
C GLU A 12 -5.53 2.37 8.32
N TYR A 13 -5.32 3.17 9.38
CA TYR A 13 -4.36 2.94 10.45
C TYR A 13 -5.00 3.26 11.80
N LYS A 14 -5.19 2.24 12.63
CA LYS A 14 -5.85 2.35 13.94
C LYS A 14 -4.81 2.58 15.05
N LEU A 15 -4.28 3.81 15.11
CA LEU A 15 -3.25 4.20 16.08
C LEU A 15 -3.81 4.79 17.38
N LEU A 16 -5.09 5.18 17.41
CA LEU A 16 -5.71 5.78 18.59
C LEU A 16 -6.36 4.71 19.46
N HIS A 17 -6.37 4.93 20.77
CA HIS A 17 -7.13 4.15 21.73
C HIS A 17 -8.63 4.30 21.47
N LEU A 18 -9.42 3.30 21.88
CA LEU A 18 -10.86 3.19 21.58
C LEU A 18 -11.71 4.40 22.01
N HIS A 19 -11.23 5.21 22.95
CA HIS A 19 -11.92 6.40 23.47
C HIS A 19 -11.23 7.72 23.09
N GLY A 20 -10.05 7.68 22.47
CA GLY A 20 -9.22 8.85 22.18
C GLY A 20 -9.92 9.86 21.27
N GLU A 21 -10.73 9.39 20.31
CA GLU A 21 -11.44 10.24 19.35
C GLU A 21 -12.42 11.20 20.02
N SER A 22 -13.18 10.71 21.00
CA SER A 22 -14.16 11.50 21.74
C SER A 22 -13.48 12.51 22.68
N ALA A 23 -12.37 12.12 23.33
CA ALA A 23 -11.64 12.95 24.27
C ALA A 23 -10.99 14.17 23.59
N MET A 24 -10.47 14.01 22.38
CA MET A 24 -9.79 15.08 21.65
C MET A 24 -10.71 16.25 21.26
N LEU A 25 -12.00 15.97 21.02
CA LEU A 25 -12.98 16.99 20.63
C LEU A 25 -13.55 17.76 21.84
N THR A 26 -13.25 17.34 23.06
CA THR A 26 -13.73 18.01 24.29
C THR A 26 -12.93 19.27 24.64
N HIS A 27 -11.73 19.43 24.08
CA HIS A 27 -10.84 20.53 24.41
C HIS A 27 -10.92 21.66 23.39
N GLU A 28 -11.12 22.90 23.86
CA GLU A 28 -11.14 24.10 23.02
C GLU A 28 -9.79 24.31 22.28
N ASN A 29 -8.67 23.97 22.94
CA ASN A 29 -7.34 23.96 22.33
C ASN A 29 -6.57 22.68 22.72
N PRO A 30 -6.72 21.59 21.94
CA PRO A 30 -6.11 20.30 22.24
C PRO A 30 -4.57 20.35 22.31
N LEU A 31 -3.92 21.15 21.46
CA LEU A 31 -2.45 21.31 21.47
C LEU A 31 -1.93 21.99 22.73
N ARG A 32 -2.60 23.07 23.16
CA ARG A 32 -2.23 23.74 24.41
C ARG A 32 -2.45 22.82 25.61
N TRP A 33 -3.50 22.02 25.56
CA TRP A 33 -3.76 21.02 26.60
C TRP A 33 -2.69 19.94 26.62
N SER A 34 -2.31 19.36 25.48
CA SER A 34 -1.30 18.28 25.41
C SER A 34 0.08 18.75 25.87
N THR A 35 0.47 19.97 25.53
CA THR A 35 1.73 20.57 25.99
C THR A 35 1.77 20.80 27.51
N SER A 36 0.61 20.98 28.14
CA SER A 36 0.46 21.20 29.58
C SER A 36 0.30 19.89 30.36
N ASN A 37 -0.06 18.79 29.68
CA ASN A 37 -0.38 17.49 30.29
C ASN A 37 0.44 16.36 29.65
N LYS A 38 1.76 16.57 29.49
CA LYS A 38 2.65 15.69 28.73
C LYS A 38 2.71 14.24 29.22
N ASP A 39 2.36 14.02 30.49
CA ASP A 39 2.38 12.70 31.12
C ASP A 39 1.06 11.93 30.91
N SER A 40 0.04 12.56 30.31
CA SER A 40 -1.22 11.91 29.96
C SER A 40 -1.08 11.14 28.63
N PRO A 41 -1.56 9.89 28.54
CA PRO A 41 -1.62 9.14 27.27
C PRO A 41 -2.35 9.90 26.16
N ALA A 42 -3.43 10.62 26.49
CA ALA A 42 -4.18 11.43 25.54
C ALA A 42 -3.33 12.58 24.94
N ALA A 43 -2.28 13.05 25.62
CA ALA A 43 -1.38 14.05 25.08
C ALA A 43 -0.49 13.51 23.95
N LEU A 44 -0.11 12.22 24.02
CA LEU A 44 0.59 11.53 22.93
C LEU A 44 -0.34 11.39 21.73
N GLU A 45 -1.58 10.94 21.94
CA GLU A 45 -2.55 10.78 20.87
C GLU A 45 -2.83 12.09 20.13
N ILE A 46 -2.97 13.20 20.87
CA ILE A 46 -3.11 14.53 20.26
C ILE A 46 -1.86 14.86 19.45
N SER A 47 -0.67 14.63 20.01
CA SER A 47 0.59 14.88 19.30
C SER A 47 0.69 14.08 18.00
N LEU A 48 0.27 12.80 18.01
CA LEU A 48 0.19 11.93 16.84
C LEU A 48 -0.75 12.48 15.78
N VAL A 49 -1.99 12.81 16.17
CA VAL A 49 -2.99 13.35 15.25
C VAL A 49 -2.51 14.62 14.58
N PHE A 50 -1.89 15.53 15.34
CA PHE A 50 -1.37 16.78 14.79
C PHE A 50 -0.13 16.56 13.93
N ALA A 51 0.80 15.69 14.31
CA ALA A 51 1.98 15.36 13.48
C ALA A 51 1.58 14.77 12.12
N ILE A 52 0.70 13.77 12.12
CA ILE A 52 0.27 13.07 10.90
C ILE A 52 -0.61 13.98 10.03
N SER A 53 -1.60 14.66 10.63
CA SER A 53 -2.49 15.56 9.87
C SER A 53 -1.74 16.75 9.28
N SER A 54 -0.83 17.36 10.04
CA SER A 54 -0.04 18.48 9.54
C SER A 54 0.90 18.05 8.43
N ALA A 55 1.46 16.83 8.47
CA ALA A 55 2.26 16.28 7.40
C ALA A 55 1.44 16.10 6.10
N LEU A 56 0.23 15.53 6.20
CA LEU A 56 -0.69 15.38 5.06
C LEU A 56 -1.12 16.72 4.49
N ILE A 57 -1.60 17.64 5.34
CA ILE A 57 -2.04 18.98 4.93
C ILE A 57 -0.90 19.76 4.29
N THR A 58 0.32 19.69 4.86
CA THR A 58 1.49 20.36 4.29
C THR A 58 1.78 19.87 2.87
N ARG A 59 1.63 18.57 2.63
CA ARG A 59 1.90 17.97 1.33
C ARG A 59 0.79 18.22 0.32
N ASP A 60 -0.48 18.14 0.74
CA ASP A 60 -1.62 18.09 -0.17
C ASP A 60 -2.32 19.44 -0.37
N LEU A 61 -2.27 20.34 0.63
CA LEU A 61 -3.14 21.53 0.68
C LEU A 61 -2.37 22.83 0.89
N ASP A 62 -1.42 22.86 1.84
CA ASP A 62 -0.78 24.11 2.27
C ASP A 62 0.68 23.92 2.70
N GLN A 63 1.60 24.16 1.77
CA GLN A 63 3.05 24.07 2.01
C GLN A 63 3.55 25.05 3.09
N THR A 64 2.82 26.12 3.39
CA THR A 64 3.21 27.11 4.42
C THR A 64 3.18 26.51 5.84
N MET A 65 2.43 25.41 6.03
CA MET A 65 2.36 24.65 7.28
C MET A 65 3.60 23.78 7.55
N SER A 66 4.60 23.76 6.65
CA SER A 66 5.79 22.92 6.77
C SER A 66 6.56 23.11 8.08
N ASN A 67 6.73 24.35 8.55
CA ASN A 67 7.40 24.63 9.83
C ASN A 67 6.60 24.10 11.03
N PHE A 68 5.27 24.19 10.96
CA PHE A 68 4.39 23.64 11.99
C PHE A 68 4.46 22.11 12.01
N SER A 69 4.39 21.48 10.84
CA SER A 69 4.49 20.03 10.70
C SER A 69 5.81 19.48 11.23
N SER A 70 6.94 20.09 10.88
CA SER A 70 8.25 19.68 11.40
C SER A 70 8.30 19.74 12.92
N ARG A 71 7.76 20.81 13.54
CA ARG A 71 7.71 20.93 15.01
C ARG A 71 6.87 19.82 15.65
N CYS A 72 5.70 19.50 15.10
CA CYS A 72 4.87 18.41 15.62
C CYS A 72 5.58 17.05 15.53
N ILE A 73 6.31 16.79 14.44
CA ILE A 73 7.09 15.57 14.27
C ILE A 73 8.26 15.54 15.27
N GLU A 74 8.99 16.64 15.44
CA GLU A 74 10.06 16.76 16.43
C GLU A 74 9.56 16.53 17.86
N ASP A 75 8.40 17.05 18.21
CA ASP A 75 7.81 16.85 19.54
C ASP A 75 7.47 15.37 19.77
N LEU A 76 6.99 14.66 18.75
CA LEU A 76 6.78 13.21 18.81
C LEU A 76 8.11 12.44 18.92
N GLN A 77 9.16 12.85 18.21
CA GLN A 77 10.49 12.25 18.35
C GLN A 77 11.06 12.43 19.76
N ARG A 78 10.88 13.61 20.36
CA ARG A 78 11.31 13.89 21.75
C ARG A 78 10.61 13.02 22.78
N PHE A 79 9.40 12.52 22.50
CA PHE A 79 8.72 11.59 23.39
C PHE A 79 9.48 10.25 23.50
N ILE A 80 10.01 9.77 22.38
CA ILE A 80 10.64 8.44 22.29
C ILE A 80 12.07 8.45 22.84
N THR A 81 12.79 9.57 22.75
CA THR A 81 14.19 9.67 23.21
C THR A 81 14.35 9.85 24.71
N LYS A 82 13.26 9.94 25.48
CA LYS A 82 13.31 10.06 26.94
C LYS A 82 13.69 8.73 27.60
N PRO A 83 14.76 8.68 28.42
CA PRO A 83 15.25 7.45 29.04
C PRO A 83 14.26 6.80 30.02
N GLU A 84 13.33 7.58 30.58
CA GLU A 84 12.28 7.10 31.49
C GLU A 84 11.27 6.17 30.79
N ASN A 85 11.19 6.20 29.46
CA ASN A 85 10.24 5.41 28.67
C ASN A 85 10.74 4.00 28.31
N HIS A 86 11.97 3.63 28.67
CA HIS A 86 12.60 2.34 28.31
C HIS A 86 12.54 1.27 29.41
N HIS A 87 12.04 1.61 30.61
CA HIS A 87 11.87 0.69 31.74
C HIS A 87 10.48 0.78 32.37
N GLY A 88 9.46 0.89 31.52
CA GLY A 88 8.11 1.29 31.91
C GLY A 88 7.08 0.17 31.97
N SER A 89 5.99 0.46 32.67
CA SER A 89 4.70 -0.25 32.62
C SER A 89 4.23 -0.55 31.20
N LEU A 90 3.29 -1.49 31.07
CA LEU A 90 2.63 -1.88 29.82
C LEU A 90 2.21 -0.66 28.96
N ASP A 91 1.65 0.36 29.61
CA ASP A 91 1.16 1.58 28.96
C ASP A 91 2.28 2.40 28.31
N THR A 92 3.47 2.41 28.90
CA THR A 92 4.64 3.16 28.41
C THR A 92 5.22 2.50 27.16
N ILE A 93 5.29 1.17 27.16
CA ILE A 93 5.75 0.38 25.99
C ILE A 93 4.74 0.54 24.84
N THR A 94 3.44 0.41 25.14
CA THR A 94 2.35 0.63 24.18
C THR A 94 2.45 2.03 23.56
N SER A 95 2.53 3.06 24.40
CA SER A 95 2.66 4.46 23.96
C SER A 95 3.92 4.68 23.11
N SER A 96 5.05 4.09 23.48
CA SER A 96 6.30 4.21 22.73
C SER A 96 6.22 3.54 21.37
N CYS A 97 5.59 2.36 21.30
CA CYS A 97 5.35 1.65 20.05
C CYS A 97 4.40 2.43 19.12
N THR A 98 3.29 2.96 19.66
CA THR A 98 2.36 3.82 18.92
C THR A 98 3.04 5.09 18.41
N ALA A 99 3.90 5.71 19.22
CA ALA A 99 4.68 6.88 18.82
C ALA A 99 5.63 6.57 17.64
N LEU A 100 6.33 5.43 17.70
CA LEU A 100 7.19 4.96 16.60
C LEU A 100 6.38 4.69 15.33
N CYS A 101 5.20 4.08 15.44
CA CYS A 101 4.29 3.87 14.31
C CYS A 101 3.87 5.20 13.68
N GLY A 102 3.52 6.20 14.51
CA GLY A 102 3.16 7.52 14.02
C GLY A 102 4.30 8.22 13.29
N LEU A 103 5.54 8.10 13.78
CA LEU A 103 6.71 8.63 13.09
C LEU A 103 6.99 7.91 11.77
N ALA A 104 6.88 6.57 11.75
CA ALA A 104 7.00 5.80 10.52
C ALA A 104 5.96 6.26 9.49
N LEU A 105 4.70 6.47 9.92
CA LEU A 105 3.65 7.00 9.06
C LEU A 105 3.95 8.42 8.56
N CYS A 106 4.49 9.30 9.40
CA CYS A 106 4.95 10.62 8.98
C CYS A 106 6.05 10.55 7.91
N ASP A 107 7.03 9.64 8.04
CA ASP A 107 8.07 9.44 7.02
C ASP A 107 7.50 8.79 5.74
N MET A 108 6.49 7.92 5.85
CA MET A 108 5.73 7.43 4.68
C MET A 108 4.96 8.55 3.97
N ILE A 109 4.36 9.49 4.70
CA ILE A 109 3.64 10.63 4.10
C ILE A 109 4.63 11.55 3.37
N ARG A 110 5.79 11.80 3.99
CA ARG A 110 6.83 12.69 3.49
C ARG A 110 8.21 12.06 3.69
N PRO A 111 8.72 11.29 2.71
CA PRO A 111 10.02 10.63 2.81
C PRO A 111 11.11 11.69 2.77
N SER A 112 11.53 12.11 3.96
CA SER A 112 12.46 13.24 4.15
C SER A 112 13.74 12.81 4.82
N SER A 113 13.66 11.78 5.67
CA SER A 113 14.77 11.31 6.49
C SER A 113 15.35 9.97 6.02
N GLY A 114 14.58 9.18 5.27
CA GLY A 114 14.96 7.82 4.88
C GLY A 114 15.04 6.85 6.07
N GLN A 115 14.45 7.22 7.21
CA GLN A 115 14.52 6.46 8.45
C GLN A 115 13.38 5.46 8.60
N LEU A 116 12.44 5.38 7.63
CA LEU A 116 11.29 4.48 7.68
C LEU A 116 11.62 3.06 8.17
N TRP A 117 12.65 2.42 7.59
CA TRP A 117 13.06 1.07 8.00
C TRP A 117 13.60 0.99 9.42
N ASP A 118 14.35 2.00 9.88
CA ASP A 118 14.86 2.06 11.25
C ASP A 118 13.70 2.25 12.23
N LEU A 119 12.77 3.16 11.91
CA LEU A 119 11.57 3.41 12.72
C LEU A 119 10.70 2.16 12.83
N LEU A 120 10.45 1.45 11.72
CA LEU A 120 9.70 0.20 11.73
C LEU A 120 10.43 -0.90 12.51
N GLY A 121 11.74 -1.05 12.33
CA GLY A 121 12.55 -2.01 13.08
C GLY A 121 12.48 -1.77 14.59
N ARG A 122 12.61 -0.50 15.02
CA ARG A 122 12.47 -0.11 16.43
C ARG A 122 11.05 -0.32 16.95
N ALA A 123 10.04 -0.04 16.13
CA ALA A 123 8.64 -0.25 16.50
C ALA A 123 8.34 -1.74 16.72
N TRP A 124 8.88 -2.61 15.87
CA TRP A 124 8.81 -4.06 16.01
C TRP A 124 9.51 -4.56 17.27
N THR A 125 10.73 -4.09 17.56
CA THR A 125 11.41 -4.45 18.82
C THR A 125 10.56 -4.08 20.03
N MET A 126 10.01 -2.85 20.05
CA MET A 126 9.14 -2.39 21.13
C MET A 126 7.83 -3.20 21.22
N PHE A 127 7.33 -3.67 20.07
CA PHE A 127 6.12 -4.51 20.02
C PHE A 127 6.37 -5.93 20.54
N GLU A 128 7.54 -6.52 20.25
CA GLU A 128 7.93 -7.80 20.86
C GLU A 128 8.08 -7.66 22.38
N ASP A 129 8.71 -6.57 22.85
CA ASP A 129 8.78 -6.26 24.30
C ASP A 129 7.36 -6.15 24.91
N LEU A 130 6.41 -5.55 24.18
CA LEU A 130 5.01 -5.48 24.60
C LEU A 130 4.39 -6.87 24.69
N ARG A 131 4.57 -7.70 23.66
CA ARG A 131 4.06 -9.08 23.62
C ARG A 131 4.59 -9.91 24.79
N ASP A 132 5.88 -9.80 25.11
CA ASP A 132 6.49 -10.47 26.25
C ASP A 132 5.90 -10.01 27.60
N GLN A 133 5.54 -8.72 27.73
CA GLN A 133 4.86 -8.20 28.92
C GLN A 133 3.42 -8.72 29.05
N TYR A 134 2.67 -8.83 27.95
CA TYR A 134 1.35 -9.46 27.96
C TYR A 134 1.42 -10.93 28.41
N GLN A 135 2.38 -11.68 27.85
CA GLN A 135 2.57 -13.10 28.17
C GLN A 135 3.02 -13.32 29.63
N SER A 136 4.05 -12.59 30.07
CA SER A 136 4.60 -12.73 31.42
C SER A 136 3.62 -12.34 32.53
N ARG A 137 2.71 -11.39 32.25
CA ARG A 137 1.65 -10.97 33.18
C ARG A 137 0.36 -11.77 33.05
N GLY A 138 0.25 -12.68 32.07
CA GLY A 138 -0.97 -13.44 31.80
C GLY A 138 -2.17 -12.58 31.42
N ILE A 139 -1.93 -11.43 30.80
CA ILE A 139 -2.99 -10.50 30.34
C ILE A 139 -3.53 -11.02 29.01
N ALA A 140 -4.85 -11.08 28.88
CA ALA A 140 -5.49 -11.45 27.62
C ALA A 140 -5.21 -10.38 26.55
N ILE A 141 -4.94 -10.82 25.32
CA ILE A 141 -4.72 -9.91 24.18
C ILE A 141 -5.98 -9.07 23.95
N ASP A 142 -5.85 -7.76 24.06
CA ASP A 142 -6.94 -6.80 23.86
C ASP A 142 -6.98 -6.24 22.43
N GLN A 143 -7.98 -5.41 22.15
CA GLN A 143 -8.16 -4.81 20.82
C GLN A 143 -7.05 -3.80 20.47
N GLU A 144 -6.44 -3.16 21.45
CA GLU A 144 -5.43 -2.13 21.24
C GLU A 144 -4.12 -2.77 20.79
N PHE A 145 -3.73 -3.87 21.43
CA PHE A 145 -2.64 -4.73 20.99
C PHE A 145 -2.85 -5.19 19.54
N GLN A 146 -4.06 -5.68 19.21
CA GLN A 146 -4.39 -6.17 17.87
C GLN A 146 -4.35 -5.05 16.81
N ASN A 147 -4.87 -3.87 17.13
CA ASN A 147 -4.86 -2.72 16.22
C ASN A 147 -3.43 -2.25 15.94
N LEU A 148 -2.58 -2.26 16.96
CA LEU A 148 -1.17 -1.89 16.84
C LEU A 148 -0.39 -2.92 16.01
N GLU A 149 -0.59 -4.22 16.29
CA GLU A 149 -0.01 -5.31 15.50
C GLU A 149 -0.40 -5.21 14.02
N TYR A 150 -1.70 -5.01 13.76
CA TYR A 150 -2.22 -4.84 12.41
C TYR A 150 -1.58 -3.64 11.70
N THR A 151 -1.48 -2.50 12.40
CA THR A 151 -0.91 -1.28 11.84
C THR A 151 0.56 -1.47 11.49
N LEU A 152 1.33 -2.10 12.37
CA LEU A 152 2.74 -2.44 12.13
C LEU A 152 2.90 -3.37 10.94
N LEU A 153 2.15 -4.48 10.91
CA LEU A 153 2.21 -5.44 9.82
C LEU A 153 1.86 -4.81 8.48
N LYS A 154 0.85 -3.94 8.44
CA LYS A 154 0.46 -3.23 7.22
C LYS A 154 1.56 -2.30 6.73
N MET A 155 2.12 -1.45 7.60
CA MET A 155 3.21 -0.54 7.23
C MET A 155 4.45 -1.29 6.77
N GLU A 156 4.85 -2.34 7.51
CA GLU A 156 5.97 -3.21 7.18
C GLU A 156 5.74 -3.89 5.82
N SER A 157 4.55 -4.45 5.59
CA SER A 157 4.21 -5.13 4.33
C SER A 157 4.28 -4.19 3.14
N MET A 158 3.67 -3.01 3.25
CA MET A 158 3.71 -1.99 2.19
C MET A 158 5.15 -1.55 1.89
N THR A 159 5.96 -1.37 2.95
CA THR A 159 7.35 -0.95 2.84
C THR A 159 8.22 -2.05 2.21
N ALA A 160 8.02 -3.30 2.61
CA ALA A 160 8.68 -4.48 2.06
C ALA A 160 8.39 -4.65 0.57
N ILE A 161 7.12 -4.52 0.16
CA ILE A 161 6.69 -4.59 -1.25
C ILE A 161 7.35 -3.47 -2.05
N HIS A 162 7.27 -2.23 -1.56
CA HIS A 162 7.84 -1.06 -2.24
C HIS A 162 9.35 -1.20 -2.46
N PHE A 163 10.12 -1.53 -1.42
CA PHE A 163 11.57 -1.68 -1.55
C PHE A 163 12.01 -3.04 -2.12
N ARG A 164 11.05 -3.92 -2.46
CA ARG A 164 11.29 -5.31 -2.87
C ARG A 164 12.25 -6.04 -1.93
N ARG A 165 12.07 -5.82 -0.62
CA ARG A 165 12.95 -6.34 0.42
C ARG A 165 12.22 -7.39 1.23
N TYR A 166 12.91 -8.49 1.53
CA TYR A 166 12.39 -9.50 2.44
C TYR A 166 12.20 -8.94 3.85
N SER A 167 11.00 -9.12 4.40
CA SER A 167 10.69 -8.88 5.80
C SER A 167 10.51 -10.21 6.53
N ALA A 168 11.37 -10.46 7.53
CA ALA A 168 11.30 -11.66 8.35
C ALA A 168 9.99 -11.72 9.14
N PHE A 169 9.49 -10.57 9.60
CA PHE A 169 8.23 -10.46 10.34
C PHE A 169 7.03 -10.80 9.46
N CYS A 170 6.96 -10.28 8.24
CA CYS A 170 5.90 -10.63 7.29
C CYS A 170 5.91 -12.13 6.96
N ALA A 171 7.10 -12.72 6.80
CA ALA A 171 7.24 -14.15 6.53
C ALA A 171 6.84 -15.04 7.73
N MET A 172 7.11 -14.60 8.97
CA MET A 172 6.63 -15.27 10.18
C MET A 172 5.10 -15.20 10.27
N TYR A 173 4.51 -14.04 10.00
CA TYR A 173 3.07 -13.86 10.02
C TYR A 173 2.35 -14.69 8.95
N ALA A 174 2.87 -14.71 7.71
CA ALA A 174 2.33 -15.54 6.63
C ALA A 174 2.32 -17.04 6.98
N ARG A 175 3.27 -17.51 7.81
CA ARG A 175 3.32 -18.90 8.29
C ARG A 175 2.35 -19.17 9.45
N SER A 176 2.08 -18.17 10.30
CA SER A 176 1.21 -18.32 11.47
C SER A 176 -0.27 -18.05 11.19
N ALA A 177 -0.58 -17.29 10.13
CA ALA A 177 -1.95 -17.00 9.67
C ALA A 177 -2.73 -18.27 9.28
N TYR A 178 -2.05 -19.37 8.96
CA TYR A 178 -2.66 -20.68 8.72
C TYR A 178 -3.00 -21.46 10.01
N GLY A 179 -2.68 -20.93 11.19
CA GLY A 179 -2.67 -21.70 12.44
C GLY A 179 -3.62 -21.22 13.53
N THR A 180 -3.47 -19.99 14.04
CA THR A 180 -4.03 -19.74 15.39
C THR A 180 -4.17 -18.29 15.86
N PHE A 181 -3.93 -17.27 15.05
CA PHE A 181 -4.00 -15.88 15.53
C PHE A 181 -5.01 -15.02 14.75
N LEU A 182 -6.14 -14.77 15.44
CA LEU A 182 -7.11 -13.68 15.25
C LEU A 182 -8.02 -13.75 14.01
N ALA A 183 -9.19 -13.13 14.14
CA ALA A 183 -10.22 -13.11 13.11
C ALA A 183 -9.65 -12.55 11.78
N PRO A 184 -9.94 -13.20 10.64
CA PRO A 184 -9.32 -12.87 9.37
C PRO A 184 -9.69 -11.45 8.94
N ASN A 185 -8.73 -10.52 8.95
CA ASN A 185 -8.89 -9.25 8.25
C ASN A 185 -8.49 -9.48 6.79
N PRO A 186 -9.43 -9.42 5.83
CA PRO A 186 -9.17 -9.80 4.44
C PRO A 186 -8.05 -8.96 3.79
N SER A 187 -7.86 -7.71 4.23
CA SER A 187 -6.80 -6.83 3.72
C SER A 187 -5.40 -7.27 4.12
N LEU A 188 -5.23 -7.84 5.32
CA LEU A 188 -3.93 -8.29 5.81
C LEU A 188 -3.57 -9.67 5.25
N GLU A 189 -4.58 -10.53 5.11
CA GLU A 189 -4.44 -11.79 4.37
C GLU A 189 -3.97 -11.51 2.96
N ALA A 190 -4.61 -10.58 2.25
CA ALA A 190 -4.21 -10.18 0.91
C ALA A 190 -2.75 -9.66 0.86
N LEU A 191 -2.31 -8.84 1.82
CA LEU A 191 -0.92 -8.37 1.87
C LEU A 191 0.10 -9.50 2.13
N SER A 192 -0.21 -10.42 3.06
CA SER A 192 0.66 -11.57 3.36
C SER A 192 0.80 -12.52 2.16
N VAL A 193 -0.31 -12.74 1.45
CA VAL A 193 -0.35 -13.52 0.21
C VAL A 193 0.42 -12.79 -0.88
N LEU A 194 0.27 -11.47 -1.00
CA LEU A 194 0.95 -10.66 -2.01
C LEU A 194 2.48 -10.72 -1.87
N ILE A 195 3.00 -10.73 -0.65
CA ILE A 195 4.44 -10.88 -0.38
C ILE A 195 4.92 -12.28 -0.77
N SER A 196 4.19 -13.31 -0.35
CA SER A 196 4.50 -14.70 -0.73
C SER A 196 4.47 -14.89 -2.24
N LEU A 197 3.48 -14.31 -2.91
CA LEU A 197 3.28 -14.40 -4.34
C LEU A 197 4.41 -13.73 -5.11
N HIS A 198 4.82 -12.51 -4.72
CA HIS A 198 5.98 -11.86 -5.33
C HIS A 198 7.25 -12.70 -5.24
N ASN A 199 7.49 -13.33 -4.08
CA ASN A 199 8.67 -14.19 -3.90
C ASN A 199 8.62 -15.42 -4.81
N GLU A 200 7.45 -16.07 -4.94
CA GLU A 200 7.31 -17.23 -5.81
C GLU A 200 7.41 -16.85 -7.29
N VAL A 201 6.73 -15.77 -7.73
CA VAL A 201 6.83 -15.27 -9.11
C VAL A 201 8.27 -14.90 -9.47
N HIS A 202 9.03 -14.29 -8.56
CA HIS A 202 10.45 -14.00 -8.79
C HIS A 202 11.35 -15.24 -8.86
N ARG A 203 10.93 -16.36 -8.26
CA ARG A 203 11.68 -17.63 -8.29
C ARG A 203 11.30 -18.52 -9.47
N MET A 204 10.16 -18.26 -10.10
CA MET A 204 9.69 -19.02 -11.24
C MET A 204 10.60 -18.83 -12.45
N ASP A 205 10.93 -19.95 -13.11
CA ASP A 205 11.67 -19.93 -14.37
C ASP A 205 10.73 -19.49 -15.49
N HIS A 206 10.99 -18.30 -16.05
CA HIS A 206 10.20 -17.70 -17.12
C HIS A 206 10.31 -18.46 -18.46
N SER A 207 11.19 -19.45 -18.57
CA SER A 207 11.33 -20.29 -19.77
C SER A 207 10.22 -21.33 -19.93
N PHE A 208 9.43 -21.61 -18.88
CA PHE A 208 8.36 -22.61 -18.91
C PHE A 208 6.98 -21.96 -18.68
N GLN A 209 6.08 -22.05 -19.66
CA GLN A 209 4.70 -21.60 -19.50
C GLN A 209 3.96 -22.54 -18.54
N GLN A 210 3.62 -22.04 -17.37
CA GLN A 210 2.76 -22.72 -16.39
C GLN A 210 1.29 -22.61 -16.83
N PRO A 211 0.45 -23.64 -16.64
CA PRO A 211 -0.98 -23.55 -16.89
C PRO A 211 -1.67 -22.48 -16.03
N ASP A 212 -2.69 -21.82 -16.57
CA ASP A 212 -3.49 -20.80 -15.87
C ASP A 212 -4.02 -21.32 -14.52
N GLU A 213 -4.46 -22.59 -14.44
CA GLU A 213 -5.00 -23.15 -13.19
C GLU A 213 -3.93 -23.24 -12.09
N VAL A 214 -2.68 -23.52 -12.44
CA VAL A 214 -1.57 -23.61 -11.49
C VAL A 214 -1.24 -22.22 -10.96
N LEU A 215 -1.19 -21.22 -11.84
CA LEU A 215 -0.94 -19.84 -11.45
C LEU A 215 -2.09 -19.25 -10.60
N GLU A 216 -3.34 -19.54 -10.95
CA GLU A 216 -4.51 -19.10 -10.19
C GLU A 216 -4.61 -19.80 -8.83
N SER A 217 -4.09 -21.03 -8.69
CA SER A 217 -4.02 -21.74 -7.41
C SER A 217 -3.12 -21.07 -6.36
N LEU A 218 -2.23 -20.16 -6.79
CA LEU A 218 -1.41 -19.34 -5.88
C LEU A 218 -2.23 -18.26 -5.16
N ILE A 219 -3.42 -17.93 -5.68
CA ILE A 219 -4.33 -16.95 -5.09
C ILE A 219 -5.35 -17.69 -4.21
N PRO A 220 -5.62 -17.24 -2.97
CA PRO A 220 -6.63 -17.85 -2.12
C PRO A 220 -8.02 -17.87 -2.75
N GLY A 221 -8.74 -18.98 -2.61
CA GLY A 221 -10.08 -19.17 -3.20
C GLY A 221 -11.06 -17.99 -3.03
N PRO A 222 -11.19 -17.35 -1.85
CA PRO A 222 -12.08 -16.20 -1.66
C PRO A 222 -11.70 -14.96 -2.49
N LEU A 223 -10.45 -14.85 -2.93
CA LEU A 223 -9.92 -13.74 -3.71
C LEU A 223 -9.79 -14.07 -5.20
N GLN A 224 -10.08 -15.31 -5.61
CA GLN A 224 -10.08 -15.74 -7.01
C GLN A 224 -11.30 -15.19 -7.77
N VAL A 225 -11.09 -14.79 -9.01
CA VAL A 225 -12.13 -14.27 -9.92
C VAL A 225 -12.83 -15.44 -10.59
N THR A 226 -13.93 -15.92 -10.01
CA THR A 226 -14.63 -17.12 -10.48
C THR A 226 -15.41 -16.93 -11.79
N ALA A 227 -15.79 -15.70 -12.13
CA ALA A 227 -16.53 -15.37 -13.34
C ALA A 227 -15.91 -14.13 -14.02
N PHE A 228 -15.77 -14.17 -15.34
CA PHE A 228 -15.28 -13.05 -16.12
C PHE A 228 -16.26 -12.75 -17.27
N PRO A 229 -16.66 -11.48 -17.50
CA PRO A 229 -16.23 -10.24 -16.84
C PRO A 229 -17.04 -9.94 -15.55
N SER A 230 -16.38 -9.91 -14.38
CA SER A 230 -16.97 -9.45 -13.11
C SER A 230 -16.19 -8.27 -12.53
N THR A 231 -16.80 -7.56 -11.58
CA THR A 231 -16.09 -6.54 -10.79
C THR A 231 -15.01 -7.20 -9.93
N ILE A 232 -13.76 -6.79 -10.12
CA ILE A 232 -12.61 -7.28 -9.36
C ILE A 232 -12.44 -6.39 -8.11
N SER A 233 -12.31 -6.99 -6.93
CA SER A 233 -12.00 -6.24 -5.70
C SER A 233 -10.58 -5.65 -5.76
N ILE A 234 -10.28 -4.60 -5.00
CA ILE A 234 -8.92 -4.04 -4.98
C ILE A 234 -7.88 -5.05 -4.45
N ASP A 235 -8.26 -5.88 -3.48
CA ASP A 235 -7.38 -6.88 -2.90
C ASP A 235 -7.08 -8.02 -3.89
N SER A 236 -8.12 -8.51 -4.59
CA SER A 236 -7.94 -9.44 -5.72
C SER A 236 -7.07 -8.81 -6.81
N ALA A 237 -7.34 -7.57 -7.20
CA ALA A 237 -6.60 -6.89 -8.27
C ALA A 237 -5.10 -6.78 -7.95
N ARG A 238 -4.74 -6.50 -6.69
CA ARG A 238 -3.34 -6.50 -6.22
C ARG A 238 -2.67 -7.86 -6.31
N LEU A 239 -3.39 -8.94 -6.03
CA LEU A 239 -2.84 -10.29 -6.16
C LEU A 239 -2.66 -10.69 -7.62
N TYR A 240 -3.67 -10.44 -8.47
CA TYR A 240 -3.57 -10.76 -9.89
C TYR A 240 -2.50 -9.91 -10.58
N ILE A 241 -2.37 -8.61 -10.27
CA ILE A 241 -1.30 -7.81 -10.87
C ILE A 241 0.08 -8.35 -10.50
N ALA A 242 0.30 -8.92 -9.31
CA ALA A 242 1.61 -9.49 -8.96
C ALA A 242 2.03 -10.70 -9.82
N LEU A 243 1.09 -11.33 -10.54
CA LEU A 243 1.40 -12.35 -11.56
C LEU A 243 1.92 -11.74 -12.87
N HIS A 244 1.80 -10.42 -13.07
CA HIS A 244 2.15 -9.76 -14.33
C HIS A 244 3.55 -10.09 -14.85
N PRO A 245 4.63 -10.28 -14.05
CA PRO A 245 5.95 -10.57 -14.59
C PRO A 245 5.98 -11.82 -15.47
N LEU A 246 5.10 -12.80 -15.21
CA LEU A 246 4.97 -14.01 -16.02
C LEU A 246 4.39 -13.75 -17.42
N PHE A 247 3.66 -12.64 -17.58
CA PHE A 247 3.01 -12.24 -18.83
C PHE A 247 3.73 -11.07 -19.52
N THR A 248 4.43 -10.22 -18.76
CA THR A 248 5.07 -9.00 -19.25
C THR A 248 6.58 -9.16 -19.49
N ALA A 249 7.18 -10.32 -19.19
CA ALA A 249 8.59 -10.57 -19.47
C ALA A 249 8.87 -10.59 -20.99
N SER A 250 9.99 -9.97 -21.39
CA SER A 250 10.38 -9.75 -22.80
C SER A 250 10.37 -11.03 -23.64
N ASP A 251 10.78 -12.17 -23.07
CA ASP A 251 10.89 -13.44 -23.81
C ASP A 251 9.55 -14.02 -24.24
N ALA A 252 8.46 -13.65 -23.56
CA ALA A 252 7.09 -14.09 -23.90
C ALA A 252 6.55 -13.39 -25.16
N PHE A 253 7.03 -12.18 -25.48
CA PHE A 253 6.57 -11.40 -26.65
C PHE A 253 7.27 -11.79 -27.97
N TYR A 254 8.46 -12.39 -27.90
CA TYR A 254 9.30 -12.66 -29.06
C TYR A 254 9.23 -14.11 -29.58
N GLN A 255 8.30 -14.94 -29.11
CA GLN A 255 8.03 -16.26 -29.71
C GLN A 255 6.78 -16.19 -30.61
N PRO A 256 6.92 -15.95 -31.94
CA PRO A 256 5.79 -15.84 -32.85
C PRO A 256 5.13 -17.20 -33.14
N ASN A 257 5.72 -18.30 -32.66
CA ASN A 257 5.37 -19.67 -33.02
C ASN A 257 4.73 -20.50 -31.89
N SER A 258 4.61 -19.97 -30.66
CA SER A 258 3.73 -20.57 -29.66
C SER A 258 2.38 -19.88 -29.76
N GLY A 259 1.36 -20.54 -30.33
CA GLY A 259 0.00 -20.02 -30.48
C GLY A 259 -0.77 -19.74 -29.19
N ALA A 260 -0.10 -19.27 -28.13
CA ALA A 260 -0.69 -18.87 -26.87
C ALA A 260 -1.30 -17.47 -27.05
N PHE A 261 -2.59 -17.45 -27.43
CA PHE A 261 -3.47 -16.31 -27.23
C PHE A 261 -3.36 -15.78 -25.78
N PRO A 262 -3.67 -14.50 -25.51
CA PRO A 262 -3.77 -14.00 -24.15
C PRO A 262 -4.74 -14.88 -23.35
N SER A 263 -4.21 -15.59 -22.34
CA SER A 263 -4.98 -16.53 -21.54
C SER A 263 -6.07 -15.81 -20.72
N ARG A 264 -7.07 -16.53 -20.20
CA ARG A 264 -8.11 -15.93 -19.34
C ARG A 264 -7.45 -15.17 -18.19
N LEU A 265 -6.40 -15.75 -17.62
CA LEU A 265 -5.65 -15.14 -16.53
C LEU A 265 -5.03 -13.80 -16.94
N PHE A 266 -4.46 -13.69 -18.14
CA PHE A 266 -3.90 -12.41 -18.61
C PHE A 266 -4.97 -11.32 -18.83
N HIS A 267 -6.18 -11.70 -19.26
CA HIS A 267 -7.31 -10.77 -19.28
C HIS A 267 -7.69 -10.27 -17.87
N ILE A 268 -7.66 -11.15 -16.86
CA ILE A 268 -7.90 -10.76 -15.47
C ILE A 268 -6.80 -9.82 -14.96
N VAL A 269 -5.53 -10.09 -15.29
CA VAL A 269 -4.39 -9.22 -14.96
C VAL A 269 -4.55 -7.82 -15.57
N GLY A 270 -4.91 -7.74 -16.86
CA GLY A 270 -5.18 -6.46 -17.54
C GLY A 270 -6.31 -5.67 -16.87
N ASN A 271 -7.44 -6.31 -16.55
CA ASN A 271 -8.55 -5.64 -15.85
C ASN A 271 -8.22 -5.28 -14.39
N SER A 272 -7.36 -6.06 -13.74
CA SER A 272 -6.85 -5.77 -12.41
C SER A 272 -6.03 -4.47 -12.41
N ALA A 273 -5.21 -4.26 -13.44
CA ALA A 273 -4.50 -3.00 -13.62
C ALA A 273 -5.45 -1.80 -13.75
N CYS A 274 -6.51 -1.90 -14.56
CA CYS A 274 -7.55 -0.86 -14.62
C CYS A 274 -8.22 -0.61 -13.27
N THR A 275 -8.52 -1.67 -12.53
CA THR A 275 -9.15 -1.59 -11.20
C THR A 275 -8.26 -0.81 -10.22
N ILE A 276 -6.95 -1.07 -10.22
CA ILE A 276 -5.97 -0.35 -9.39
C ILE A 276 -5.89 1.13 -9.80
N ILE A 277 -5.81 1.43 -11.10
CA ILE A 277 -5.75 2.81 -11.59
C ILE A 277 -7.01 3.59 -11.18
N ASN A 278 -8.20 2.99 -11.37
CA ASN A 278 -9.47 3.61 -10.98
C ASN A 278 -9.55 3.84 -9.47
N HIS A 279 -9.09 2.88 -8.67
CA HIS A 279 -9.05 3.02 -7.22
C HIS A 279 -8.17 4.21 -6.79
N TYR A 280 -6.96 4.34 -7.35
CA TYR A 280 -6.10 5.48 -7.04
C TYR A 280 -6.64 6.81 -7.57
N ALA A 281 -7.33 6.81 -8.72
CA ALA A 281 -8.03 8.01 -9.22
C ALA A 281 -9.08 8.51 -8.22
N LEU A 282 -9.92 7.62 -7.69
CA LEU A 282 -10.92 7.95 -6.66
C LEU A 282 -10.26 8.46 -5.37
N LEU A 283 -9.24 7.75 -4.86
CA LEU A 283 -8.52 8.19 -3.66
C LEU A 283 -7.84 9.55 -3.86
N ASN A 284 -7.39 9.85 -5.08
CA ASN A 284 -6.78 11.11 -5.41
C ASN A 284 -7.79 12.27 -5.39
N GLU A 285 -8.95 12.08 -6.01
CA GLU A 285 -10.05 13.04 -6.01
C GLU A 285 -10.52 13.38 -4.59
N GLU A 286 -10.55 12.37 -3.71
CA GLU A 286 -10.97 12.52 -2.32
C GLU A 286 -9.85 12.97 -1.35
N THR A 287 -8.64 13.24 -1.86
CA THR A 287 -7.43 13.56 -1.07
C THR A 287 -7.12 12.55 0.04
N LYS A 288 -7.30 11.25 -0.25
CA LYS A 288 -7.12 10.13 0.69
C LYS A 288 -5.83 9.33 0.48
N ILE A 289 -4.97 9.70 -0.45
CA ILE A 289 -3.70 8.98 -0.68
C ILE A 289 -2.73 9.30 0.46
N ILE A 290 -2.50 8.36 1.37
CA ILE A 290 -1.60 8.58 2.52
C ILE A 290 -0.13 8.59 2.08
N CYS A 291 0.27 7.70 1.16
CA CYS A 291 1.66 7.52 0.73
C CYS A 291 1.80 7.72 -0.79
N VAL A 292 2.19 8.92 -1.22
CA VAL A 292 2.20 9.31 -2.65
C VAL A 292 3.27 8.57 -3.46
N TRP A 293 4.45 8.32 -2.88
CA TRP A 293 5.56 7.69 -3.59
C TRP A 293 5.33 6.19 -3.81
N MET A 294 4.82 5.47 -2.81
CA MET A 294 4.38 4.07 -3.01
C MET A 294 3.20 3.99 -3.99
N ALA A 295 2.26 4.94 -3.93
CA ALA A 295 1.16 5.00 -4.89
C ALA A 295 1.63 5.26 -6.33
N ALA A 296 2.64 6.12 -6.52
CA ALA A 296 3.21 6.41 -7.83
C ALA A 296 3.76 5.14 -8.51
N GLU A 297 4.42 4.27 -7.75
CA GLU A 297 4.91 3.00 -8.27
C GLU A 297 3.81 2.03 -8.66
N GLN A 298 2.81 1.85 -7.79
CA GLN A 298 1.67 0.97 -8.06
C GLN A 298 0.86 1.44 -9.28
N VAL A 299 0.67 2.76 -9.41
CA VAL A 299 -0.01 3.37 -10.56
C VAL A 299 0.81 3.21 -11.83
N LEU A 300 2.13 3.37 -11.76
CA LEU A 300 3.02 3.18 -12.92
C LEU A 300 3.06 1.72 -13.37
N GLU A 301 3.19 0.78 -12.43
CA GLU A 301 3.15 -0.66 -12.68
C GLU A 301 1.84 -1.08 -13.35
N ALA A 302 0.70 -0.66 -12.78
CA ALA A 302 -0.61 -0.90 -13.39
C ALA A 302 -0.72 -0.27 -14.80
N GLY A 303 -0.23 0.95 -14.99
CA GLY A 303 -0.20 1.59 -16.30
C GLY A 303 0.57 0.79 -17.34
N LEU A 304 1.75 0.28 -16.97
CA LEU A 304 2.58 -0.56 -17.84
C LEU A 304 1.89 -1.89 -18.17
N VAL A 305 1.34 -2.58 -17.16
CA VAL A 305 0.61 -3.84 -17.36
C VAL A 305 -0.57 -3.66 -18.30
N TRP A 306 -1.34 -2.59 -18.12
CA TRP A 306 -2.47 -2.27 -19.01
C TRP A 306 -2.02 -2.01 -20.45
N ALA A 307 -0.96 -1.23 -20.64
CA ALA A 307 -0.42 -0.95 -21.97
C ALA A 307 0.09 -2.22 -22.66
N VAL A 308 0.82 -3.07 -21.95
CA VAL A 308 1.29 -4.37 -22.46
C VAL A 308 0.12 -5.27 -22.84
N TYR A 309 -0.93 -5.31 -22.02
CA TYR A 309 -2.17 -6.01 -22.34
C TYR A 309 -2.80 -5.48 -23.64
N ILE A 310 -2.89 -4.16 -23.85
CA ILE A 310 -3.41 -3.59 -25.10
C ILE A 310 -2.56 -3.99 -26.31
N MET A 311 -1.22 -3.93 -26.20
CA MET A 311 -0.31 -4.33 -27.28
C MET A 311 -0.56 -5.79 -27.70
N SER A 312 -0.70 -6.69 -26.73
CA SER A 312 -0.95 -8.12 -26.98
C SER A 312 -2.27 -8.36 -27.72
N GLN A 313 -3.36 -7.69 -27.30
CA GLN A 313 -4.67 -7.84 -27.92
C GLN A 313 -4.65 -7.40 -29.40
N ARG A 314 -3.85 -6.37 -29.72
CA ARG A 314 -3.70 -5.88 -31.10
C ARG A 314 -2.86 -6.78 -31.99
N GLN A 315 -1.81 -7.40 -31.44
CA GLN A 315 -1.01 -8.36 -32.19
C GLN A 315 -1.84 -9.60 -32.55
N SER A 316 -2.68 -10.07 -31.63
CA SER A 316 -3.59 -11.21 -31.88
C SER A 316 -4.66 -10.92 -32.95
N THR A 317 -5.05 -9.66 -33.18
CA THR A 317 -6.01 -9.30 -34.24
C THR A 317 -5.50 -9.45 -35.68
N SER A 318 -4.18 -9.54 -35.90
CA SER A 318 -3.60 -9.50 -37.26
C SER A 318 -3.45 -10.89 -37.92
N THR A 319 -3.56 -12.00 -37.18
CA THR A 319 -3.15 -13.34 -37.69
C THR A 319 -4.15 -14.49 -37.52
N ALA A 320 -5.37 -14.28 -37.04
CA ALA A 320 -6.32 -15.38 -36.86
C ALA A 320 -7.13 -15.71 -38.12
N PHE A 321 -6.59 -16.60 -38.95
CA PHE A 321 -7.39 -17.50 -39.78
C PHE A 321 -8.40 -18.25 -38.88
N GLY A 322 -9.69 -18.04 -39.12
CA GLY A 322 -10.76 -19.01 -38.87
C GLY A 322 -10.78 -19.76 -37.54
N GLY A 323 -10.86 -19.05 -36.40
CA GLY A 323 -11.10 -19.67 -35.10
C GLY A 323 -12.00 -18.79 -34.23
N SER A 324 -13.18 -19.29 -33.88
CA SER A 324 -14.24 -18.63 -33.13
C SER A 324 -13.88 -18.42 -31.65
N GLN A 325 -13.08 -17.40 -31.34
CA GLN A 325 -13.12 -16.74 -30.03
C GLN A 325 -13.52 -15.28 -30.19
N PRO A 326 -14.39 -14.74 -29.32
CA PRO A 326 -14.79 -13.35 -29.39
C PRO A 326 -13.61 -12.47 -29.00
N VAL A 327 -12.92 -11.94 -30.02
CA VAL A 327 -11.97 -10.84 -29.84
C VAL A 327 -12.76 -9.67 -29.24
N LEU A 328 -12.48 -9.34 -27.99
CA LEU A 328 -12.99 -8.11 -27.37
C LEU A 328 -12.32 -6.93 -28.07
N GLN A 329 -12.97 -6.39 -29.10
CA GLN A 329 -12.62 -5.10 -29.67
C GLN A 329 -12.85 -4.03 -28.59
N LEU A 330 -11.79 -3.72 -27.84
CA LEU A 330 -11.82 -2.65 -26.86
C LEU A 330 -12.03 -1.33 -27.60
N SER A 331 -13.09 -0.61 -27.24
CA SER A 331 -13.33 0.72 -27.78
C SER A 331 -12.16 1.66 -27.43
N PRO A 332 -11.84 2.65 -28.28
CA PRO A 332 -10.76 3.60 -28.00
C PRO A 332 -10.89 4.30 -26.64
N SER A 333 -12.13 4.55 -26.18
CA SER A 333 -12.39 5.14 -24.87
C SER A 333 -11.96 4.22 -23.72
N VAL A 334 -12.22 2.91 -23.82
CA VAL A 334 -11.82 1.92 -22.80
C VAL A 334 -10.30 1.73 -22.77
N ILE A 335 -9.64 1.80 -23.92
CA ILE A 335 -8.17 1.71 -24.03
C ILE A 335 -7.50 2.93 -23.39
N MET A 336 -7.98 4.13 -23.74
CA MET A 336 -7.31 5.38 -23.39
C MET A 336 -7.61 5.87 -21.98
N ASP A 337 -8.78 5.57 -21.41
CA ASP A 337 -9.18 6.07 -20.10
C ASP A 337 -8.16 5.73 -18.98
N PRO A 338 -7.68 4.47 -18.84
CA PRO A 338 -6.65 4.16 -17.84
C PRO A 338 -5.31 4.86 -18.12
N ILE A 339 -4.91 5.00 -19.39
CA ILE A 339 -3.66 5.69 -19.77
C ILE A 339 -3.72 7.16 -19.36
N ILE A 340 -4.85 7.83 -19.64
CA ILE A 340 -5.08 9.23 -19.27
C ILE A 340 -5.08 9.38 -17.75
N LYS A 341 -5.76 8.49 -17.03
CA LYS A 341 -5.80 8.50 -15.56
C LYS A 341 -4.41 8.35 -14.94
N VAL A 342 -3.55 7.47 -15.46
CA VAL A 342 -2.16 7.35 -15.00
C VAL A 342 -1.42 8.67 -15.20
N SER A 343 -1.53 9.30 -16.38
CA SER A 343 -0.92 10.61 -16.64
C SER A 343 -1.41 11.68 -15.66
N THR A 344 -2.72 11.76 -15.42
CA THR A 344 -3.32 12.72 -14.48
C THR A 344 -2.89 12.46 -13.03
N LEU A 345 -2.83 11.19 -12.61
CA LEU A 345 -2.37 10.78 -11.29
C LEU A 345 -0.90 11.16 -11.07
N LEU A 346 -0.02 10.80 -12.00
CA LEU A 346 1.40 11.13 -11.90
C LEU A 346 1.62 12.65 -11.91
N ALA A 347 0.89 13.41 -12.73
CA ALA A 347 0.93 14.88 -12.69
C ALA A 347 0.43 15.44 -11.34
N SER A 348 -0.56 14.81 -10.71
CA SER A 348 -0.98 15.18 -9.36
C SER A 348 0.07 14.81 -8.30
N PHE A 349 0.81 13.72 -8.49
CA PHE A 349 1.89 13.30 -7.59
C PHE A 349 3.10 14.22 -7.69
N THR A 350 3.47 14.67 -8.89
CA THR A 350 4.60 15.61 -9.07
C THR A 350 4.38 16.94 -8.37
N ALA A 351 3.13 17.43 -8.33
CA ALA A 351 2.77 18.66 -7.64
C ALA A 351 2.96 18.56 -6.11
N ARG A 352 2.81 17.36 -5.54
CA ARG A 352 2.85 17.09 -4.09
C ARG A 352 4.17 16.51 -3.61
N TRP A 353 4.91 15.89 -4.51
CA TRP A 353 6.16 15.20 -4.24
C TRP A 353 7.15 15.44 -5.40
N ARG A 354 8.14 16.28 -5.14
CA ARG A 354 9.12 16.75 -6.14
C ARG A 354 9.82 15.61 -6.91
N ASN A 355 10.18 14.53 -6.22
CA ASN A 355 10.86 13.39 -6.84
C ASN A 355 9.92 12.55 -7.73
N GLY A 356 8.61 12.79 -7.67
CA GLY A 356 7.62 12.20 -8.57
C GLY A 356 7.84 12.58 -10.03
N SER A 357 8.59 13.66 -10.31
CA SER A 357 8.88 14.12 -11.69
C SER A 357 9.58 13.04 -12.53
N THR A 358 10.39 12.19 -11.90
CA THR A 358 11.03 11.05 -12.57
C THR A 358 9.99 10.04 -13.06
N TYR A 359 8.98 9.73 -12.25
CA TYR A 359 7.91 8.78 -12.59
C TYR A 359 7.04 9.31 -13.72
N ALA A 360 6.62 10.59 -13.63
CA ALA A 360 5.85 11.24 -14.69
C ALA A 360 6.61 11.28 -16.01
N ARG A 361 7.90 11.66 -15.98
CA ARG A 361 8.73 11.70 -17.18
C ARG A 361 8.93 10.32 -17.81
N SER A 362 9.20 9.30 -17.00
CA SER A 362 9.32 7.92 -17.49
C SER A 362 8.03 7.43 -18.13
N TRP A 363 6.88 7.73 -17.52
CA TRP A 363 5.58 7.42 -18.08
C TRP A 363 5.31 8.15 -19.39
N GLU A 364 5.58 9.45 -19.48
CA GLU A 364 5.40 10.22 -20.71
C GLU A 364 6.27 9.70 -21.87
N ILE A 365 7.52 9.36 -21.60
CA ILE A 365 8.41 8.73 -22.58
C ILE A 365 7.83 7.38 -23.03
N PHE A 366 7.38 6.56 -22.08
CA PHE A 366 6.73 5.29 -22.38
C PHE A 366 5.49 5.49 -23.26
N VAL A 367 4.59 6.42 -22.93
CA VAL A 367 3.37 6.67 -23.69
C VAL A 367 3.68 7.19 -25.10
N GLN A 368 4.71 8.03 -25.27
CA GLN A 368 5.17 8.46 -26.59
C GLN A 368 5.66 7.28 -27.45
N MET A 369 6.46 6.38 -26.87
CA MET A 369 6.90 5.16 -27.55
C MET A 369 5.75 4.21 -27.83
N PHE A 370 4.86 4.01 -26.86
CA PHE A 370 3.66 3.19 -26.96
C PHE A 370 2.79 3.64 -28.13
N TRP A 371 2.51 4.93 -28.25
CA TRP A 371 1.74 5.47 -29.37
C TRP A 371 2.42 5.21 -30.70
N GLY A 372 3.73 5.48 -30.83
CA GLY A 372 4.45 5.23 -32.08
C GLY A 372 4.58 3.76 -32.50
N MET A 373 4.35 2.82 -31.57
CA MET A 373 4.33 1.38 -31.86
C MET A 373 2.92 0.82 -32.09
N THR A 374 1.88 1.48 -31.54
CA THR A 374 0.50 0.97 -31.56
C THR A 374 -0.41 1.69 -32.53
N PHE A 375 -0.06 2.91 -32.97
CA PHE A 375 -0.79 3.73 -33.94
C PHE A 375 0.18 4.33 -34.95
#